data_AF-A0A967MWX3-F1
#
_entry.id   AF-A0A967MWX3-F1
#
_cell.length_a   1.000
_cell.length_b   1.000
_cell.length_c   1.000
_cell.angle_alpha   90.00
_cell.angle_beta   90.00
_cell.angle_gamma   90.00
#
_symmetry.space_group_name_H-M   'P 1'
#
loop_
_entity.id
_entity.type
_entity.pdbx_description
1 polymer ?
#
loop_
_entity_poly.entity_id
_entity_poly.type
_entity_poly.pdbx_seq_one_letter_code
_entity_poly.pdbx_strand_id
1 'polypeptide(L)'
;MLRITKTFSLTLLTAAGLALALAGCNTKSHIGGDDAGGDGGGGGEVCGDVTCGSGEVCCNASCGICTPPGGACPTIYCEPTGDGGISDGGEDGSTGGEPCGPVVCEGGDVCCNASCGVCAAPGEACPAIACADAGTPSGPCDPYDAYGEGFCDLFLGYAWNGTDCVGLSGCECIGSDCDRLDATLEECRALHADCTDTGIVCGGFGGITCPTGMFCDYPDGSYCGGADETGVCRDIPGPECIEIYAPVCGCDGVTYDNSCFAHAAGTDYIGPGTCEDMGGDSGSP
;
A
#
# COMPACT_ATOMS: atom_id res chain seq x y z
N MET A 1 -19.04 28.94 52.06
CA MET A 1 -19.96 27.79 52.25
C MET A 1 -20.38 27.38 50.86
N LEU A 2 -19.89 26.29 50.27
CA LEU A 2 -20.34 24.92 50.51
C LEU A 2 -19.26 23.97 49.96
N ARG A 3 -18.70 23.10 50.81
CA ARG A 3 -17.76 22.04 50.41
C ARG A 3 -18.58 20.80 50.05
N ILE A 4 -18.51 20.32 48.81
CA ILE A 4 -19.12 19.04 48.40
C ILE A 4 -18.01 17.99 48.38
N THR A 5 -17.86 17.27 49.50
CA THR A 5 -17.10 16.02 49.61
C THR A 5 -17.93 14.90 49.01
N LYS A 6 -17.49 14.30 47.90
CA LYS A 6 -18.05 13.06 47.36
C LYS A 6 -17.09 11.90 47.64
N THR A 7 -17.54 11.05 48.54
CA THR A 7 -16.89 9.85 49.07
C THR A 7 -16.79 8.77 47.98
N PHE A 8 -15.58 8.27 47.74
CA PHE A 8 -15.31 7.07 46.96
C PHE A 8 -15.84 5.84 47.72
N SER A 9 -16.75 5.08 47.13
CA SER A 9 -17.22 3.80 47.66
C SER A 9 -16.55 2.67 46.88
N LEU A 10 -15.55 2.06 47.52
CA LEU A 10 -14.81 0.89 47.04
C LEU A 10 -15.58 -0.36 47.50
N THR A 11 -16.29 -1.03 46.59
CA THR A 11 -16.91 -2.34 46.86
C THR A 11 -16.12 -3.43 46.17
N LEU A 12 -15.38 -4.20 46.98
CA LEU A 12 -14.83 -5.51 46.65
C LEU A 12 -15.93 -6.45 46.15
N LEU A 13 -15.73 -7.09 44.99
CA LEU A 13 -16.34 -8.37 44.68
C LEU A 13 -15.24 -9.43 44.56
N THR A 14 -15.24 -10.36 45.50
CA THR A 14 -14.49 -11.62 45.48
C THR A 14 -15.45 -12.76 45.15
N ALA A 15 -15.12 -13.57 44.15
CA ALA A 15 -15.54 -14.98 43.98
C ALA A 15 -14.69 -15.57 42.82
N ALA A 16 -13.65 -16.36 43.06
CA ALA A 16 -13.66 -17.78 43.41
C ALA A 16 -14.19 -18.69 42.28
N GLY A 17 -13.25 -19.16 41.45
CA GLY A 17 -13.04 -20.57 41.08
C GLY A 17 -14.15 -21.35 40.37
N LEU A 18 -13.89 -21.73 39.11
CA LEU A 18 -14.14 -23.10 38.65
C LEU A 18 -13.16 -23.47 37.52
N ALA A 19 -12.17 -24.29 37.86
CA ALA A 19 -11.37 -25.03 36.91
C ALA A 19 -12.16 -26.28 36.49
N LEU A 20 -12.35 -26.47 35.18
CA LEU A 20 -12.77 -27.74 34.61
C LEU A 20 -11.73 -28.17 33.58
N ALA A 21 -10.97 -29.20 33.96
CA ALA A 21 -10.09 -29.94 33.07
C ALA A 21 -10.80 -31.21 32.57
N LEU A 22 -10.21 -31.81 31.53
CA LEU A 22 -10.52 -33.07 30.84
C LEU A 22 -11.49 -32.89 29.66
N ALA A 23 -11.26 -33.42 28.46
CA ALA A 23 -10.40 -34.51 28.03
C ALA A 23 -9.92 -34.31 26.59
N GLY A 24 -8.72 -34.81 26.28
CA GLY A 24 -8.15 -34.81 24.95
C GLY A 24 -8.83 -35.78 23.98
N CYS A 25 -8.60 -35.56 22.69
CA CYS A 25 -8.81 -36.56 21.66
C CYS A 25 -7.67 -36.49 20.62
N ASN A 26 -6.77 -37.46 20.77
CA ASN A 26 -5.98 -38.18 19.75
C ASN A 26 -5.39 -37.42 18.56
N THR A 27 -4.06 -37.29 18.64
CA THR A 27 -3.13 -37.46 17.53
C THR A 27 -3.43 -38.74 16.75
N LYS A 28 -3.80 -38.62 15.47
CA LYS A 28 -3.66 -39.74 14.53
C LYS A 28 -2.33 -39.58 13.80
N SER A 29 -1.30 -40.19 14.38
CA SER A 29 -0.09 -40.58 13.65
C SER A 29 -0.49 -41.50 12.51
N HIS A 30 -0.23 -41.07 11.27
CA HIS A 30 -0.05 -42.01 10.18
C HIS A 30 1.42 -42.40 10.14
N ILE A 31 1.62 -43.71 10.23
CA ILE A 31 2.89 -44.44 10.16
C ILE A 31 3.45 -44.29 8.74
N GLY A 32 4.78 -44.25 8.67
CA GLY A 32 5.55 -44.08 7.45
C GLY A 32 5.32 -45.15 6.39
N GLY A 33 5.66 -44.76 5.17
CA GLY A 33 6.01 -45.63 4.07
C GLY A 33 7.29 -45.06 3.48
N ASP A 34 8.42 -45.65 3.86
CA ASP A 34 9.66 -45.54 3.10
C ASP A 34 9.43 -46.32 1.80
N ASP A 35 9.31 -45.64 0.67
CA ASP A 35 9.40 -46.29 -0.64
C ASP A 35 10.27 -45.45 -1.58
N ALA A 36 11.49 -45.97 -1.70
CA ALA A 36 12.39 -46.00 -2.85
C ALA A 36 11.96 -45.24 -4.13
N GLY A 37 12.96 -44.59 -4.73
CA GLY A 37 12.87 -43.97 -6.03
C GLY A 37 12.29 -44.88 -7.12
N GLY A 38 11.53 -44.24 -8.00
CA GLY A 38 11.01 -44.81 -9.23
C GLY A 38 10.98 -43.72 -10.30
N ASP A 39 12.03 -43.70 -11.12
CA ASP A 39 11.98 -43.17 -12.48
C ASP A 39 10.83 -43.90 -13.22
N GLY A 40 9.82 -43.15 -13.63
CA GLY A 40 8.57 -43.71 -14.13
C GLY A 40 7.81 -42.70 -15.00
N GLY A 41 8.24 -42.59 -16.26
CA GLY A 41 7.53 -41.82 -17.29
C GLY A 41 6.07 -42.25 -17.42
N GLY A 42 5.16 -41.36 -17.06
CA GLY A 42 3.73 -41.45 -17.36
C GLY A 42 3.42 -40.59 -18.57
N GLY A 43 3.15 -41.22 -19.71
CA GLY A 43 2.84 -40.56 -20.98
C GLY A 43 1.50 -39.82 -20.95
N GLY A 44 1.54 -38.56 -20.54
CA GLY A 44 0.49 -37.59 -20.80
C GLY A 44 0.50 -37.14 -22.25
N GLU A 45 -0.69 -36.88 -22.82
CA GLU A 45 -0.81 -36.26 -24.13
C GLU A 45 -0.38 -34.78 -24.06
N VAL A 46 0.41 -34.31 -25.03
CA VAL A 46 0.84 -32.90 -25.09
C VAL A 46 -0.33 -32.03 -25.57
N CYS A 47 -0.59 -30.93 -24.88
CA CYS A 47 -1.65 -29.98 -25.18
C CYS A 47 -1.11 -28.55 -25.10
N GLY A 48 -0.71 -27.99 -26.25
CA GLY A 48 0.01 -26.71 -26.26
C GLY A 48 1.32 -26.82 -25.47
N ASP A 49 1.50 -25.91 -24.51
CA ASP A 49 2.66 -25.87 -23.61
C ASP A 49 2.52 -26.74 -22.36
N VAL A 50 1.37 -27.42 -22.20
CA VAL A 50 1.08 -28.26 -21.03
C VAL A 50 1.09 -29.73 -21.45
N THR A 51 1.51 -30.63 -20.56
CA THR A 51 1.33 -32.09 -20.73
C THR A 51 0.20 -32.56 -19.84
N CYS A 52 -0.83 -33.16 -20.42
CA CYS A 52 -2.03 -33.57 -19.70
C CYS A 52 -1.74 -34.68 -18.69
N GLY A 53 -2.52 -34.71 -17.61
CA GLY A 53 -2.42 -35.76 -16.61
C GLY A 53 -2.76 -37.15 -17.18
N SER A 54 -2.31 -38.20 -16.49
CA SER A 54 -2.61 -39.58 -16.89
C SER A 54 -4.12 -39.82 -16.98
N GLY A 55 -4.62 -40.16 -18.17
CA GLY A 55 -6.05 -40.42 -18.40
C GLY A 55 -6.85 -39.22 -18.88
N GLU A 56 -6.24 -38.06 -19.07
CA GLU A 56 -6.83 -36.89 -19.73
C GLU A 56 -6.44 -36.81 -21.21
N VAL A 57 -7.25 -36.11 -22.01
CA VAL A 57 -7.01 -35.85 -23.44
C VAL A 57 -6.86 -34.36 -23.69
N CYS A 58 -6.05 -33.99 -24.69
CA CYS A 58 -5.94 -32.60 -25.10
C CYS A 58 -7.24 -32.12 -25.73
N CYS A 59 -7.82 -31.08 -25.12
CA CYS A 59 -9.10 -30.52 -25.54
C CYS A 59 -8.90 -29.25 -26.38
N ASN A 60 -8.03 -28.36 -25.90
CA ASN A 60 -7.71 -27.11 -26.57
C ASN A 60 -6.21 -26.82 -26.46
N ALA A 61 -5.49 -27.14 -27.53
CA ALA A 61 -4.05 -26.95 -27.61
C ALA A 61 -3.64 -25.47 -27.57
N SER A 62 -4.48 -24.53 -28.02
CA SER A 62 -4.14 -23.10 -27.96
C SER A 62 -4.08 -22.55 -26.53
N CYS A 63 -4.76 -23.22 -25.59
CA CYS A 63 -4.88 -22.78 -24.21
C CYS A 63 -4.30 -23.79 -23.21
N GLY A 64 -3.70 -24.88 -23.70
CA GLY A 64 -3.23 -25.99 -22.85
C GLY A 64 -4.31 -26.65 -21.99
N ILE A 65 -5.57 -26.68 -22.45
CA ILE A 65 -6.68 -27.22 -21.66
C ILE A 65 -6.82 -28.72 -21.91
N CYS A 66 -6.61 -29.48 -20.84
CA CYS A 66 -6.85 -30.92 -20.76
C CYS A 66 -8.26 -31.21 -20.21
N THR A 67 -8.86 -32.32 -20.63
CA THR A 67 -10.16 -32.75 -20.11
C THR A 67 -10.22 -34.27 -20.03
N PRO A 68 -11.07 -34.85 -19.16
CA PRO A 68 -11.35 -36.29 -19.22
C PRO A 68 -11.96 -36.69 -20.57
N PRO A 69 -11.73 -37.93 -21.05
CA PRO A 69 -12.33 -38.43 -22.29
C PRO A 69 -13.86 -38.22 -22.32
N GLY A 70 -14.35 -37.48 -23.31
CA GLY A 70 -15.77 -37.14 -23.47
C GLY A 70 -16.25 -35.91 -22.70
N GLY A 71 -15.34 -35.19 -22.03
CA GLY A 71 -15.61 -33.91 -21.36
C GLY A 71 -15.97 -32.78 -22.33
N ALA A 72 -16.63 -31.75 -21.80
CA ALA A 72 -16.97 -30.55 -22.55
C ALA A 72 -15.71 -29.71 -22.81
N CYS A 73 -15.56 -29.23 -24.04
CA CYS A 73 -14.42 -28.40 -24.43
C CYS A 73 -14.84 -26.94 -24.66
N PRO A 74 -14.20 -25.97 -23.99
CA PRO A 74 -14.43 -24.57 -24.33
C PRO A 74 -13.79 -24.24 -25.68
N THR A 75 -14.59 -23.69 -26.61
CA THR A 75 -14.14 -23.18 -27.90
C THR A 75 -13.65 -21.75 -27.76
N ILE A 76 -12.69 -21.55 -26.87
CA ILE A 76 -11.99 -20.27 -26.70
C ILE A 76 -10.68 -20.33 -27.50
N TYR A 77 -10.33 -19.21 -28.13
CA TYR A 77 -9.02 -19.04 -28.74
C TYR A 77 -8.18 -18.20 -27.78
N CYS A 78 -7.10 -18.76 -27.26
CA CYS A 78 -6.11 -18.00 -26.51
C CYS A 78 -5.13 -17.41 -27.52
N GLU A 79 -4.89 -16.10 -27.43
CA GLU A 79 -3.83 -15.50 -28.25
C GLU A 79 -2.51 -16.18 -27.88
N PRO A 80 -1.69 -16.58 -28.86
CA PRO A 80 -0.39 -17.14 -28.56
C PRO A 80 0.37 -16.08 -27.77
N THR A 81 0.73 -16.39 -26.53
CA THR A 81 1.84 -15.70 -25.87
C THR A 81 3.02 -15.88 -26.82
N GLY A 82 3.32 -14.83 -27.58
CA GLY A 82 4.39 -14.85 -28.56
C GLY A 82 5.63 -15.39 -27.89
N ASP A 83 6.24 -16.38 -28.53
CA ASP A 83 7.57 -16.94 -28.28
C ASP A 83 8.44 -16.07 -27.35
N GLY A 84 8.22 -16.27 -26.05
CA GLY A 84 9.09 -15.85 -24.98
C GLY A 84 9.82 -17.09 -24.54
N GLY A 85 10.66 -17.62 -25.43
CA GLY A 85 11.67 -18.60 -25.04
C GLY A 85 12.32 -18.12 -23.74
N ILE A 86 12.24 -18.96 -22.72
CA ILE A 86 13.19 -18.94 -21.60
C ILE A 86 14.54 -19.33 -22.22
N SER A 87 15.15 -18.40 -22.93
CA SER A 87 16.58 -18.31 -23.04
C SER A 87 17.05 -17.61 -21.77
N ASP A 88 17.71 -18.39 -20.93
CA ASP A 88 18.70 -17.90 -19.98
C ASP A 88 19.48 -16.73 -20.62
N GLY A 89 19.37 -15.53 -20.04
CA GLY A 89 20.16 -14.37 -20.45
C GLY A 89 19.35 -13.09 -20.64
N GLY A 90 18.64 -12.66 -19.61
CA GLY A 90 18.14 -11.29 -19.49
C GLY A 90 18.37 -10.84 -18.05
N GLU A 91 19.34 -9.95 -17.86
CA GLU A 91 19.65 -9.30 -16.59
C GLU A 91 18.49 -8.34 -16.25
N ASP A 92 17.42 -8.88 -15.65
CA ASP A 92 16.43 -8.10 -14.90
C ASP A 92 16.61 -8.42 -13.42
N GLY A 93 17.03 -7.41 -12.66
CA GLY A 93 17.43 -7.48 -11.26
C GLY A 93 16.28 -7.62 -10.27
N SER A 94 15.26 -8.44 -10.57
CA SER A 94 14.22 -8.79 -9.60
C SER A 94 14.72 -9.93 -8.71
N THR A 95 15.47 -9.55 -7.68
CA THR A 95 15.89 -10.47 -6.61
C THR A 95 14.65 -11.06 -5.94
N GLY A 96 14.47 -12.37 -6.07
CA GLY A 96 13.38 -13.10 -5.43
C GLY A 96 13.35 -12.83 -3.93
N GLY A 97 12.31 -12.14 -3.49
CA GLY A 97 12.04 -11.92 -2.08
C GLY A 97 11.44 -13.15 -1.39
N GLU A 98 11.62 -13.26 -0.07
CA GLU A 98 11.03 -14.34 0.72
C GLU A 98 9.54 -14.04 1.00
N PRO A 99 8.60 -14.97 0.72
CA PRO A 99 7.19 -14.75 1.01
C PRO A 99 6.95 -14.60 2.51
N CYS A 100 6.21 -13.56 2.89
CA CYS A 100 5.88 -13.24 4.27
C CYS A 100 4.39 -12.92 4.40
N GLY A 101 3.53 -13.93 4.36
CA GLY A 101 2.08 -13.72 4.46
C GLY A 101 1.51 -12.97 3.26
N PRO A 102 0.88 -11.78 3.44
CA PRO A 102 0.31 -11.00 2.34
C PRO A 102 1.35 -10.22 1.52
N VAL A 103 2.61 -10.13 1.97
CA VAL A 103 3.68 -9.41 1.26
C VAL A 103 4.86 -10.32 0.93
N VAL A 104 5.78 -9.85 0.08
CA VAL A 104 7.06 -10.50 -0.24
C VAL A 104 8.19 -9.59 0.23
N CYS A 105 9.09 -10.10 1.07
CA CYS A 105 10.22 -9.32 1.60
C CYS A 105 11.32 -9.20 0.55
N GLU A 106 11.53 -8.00 0.01
CA GLU A 106 12.54 -7.73 -1.03
C GLU A 106 13.92 -7.42 -0.43
N GLY A 107 14.95 -7.29 -1.26
CA GLY A 107 16.28 -6.86 -0.81
C GLY A 107 17.04 -7.85 0.09
N GLY A 108 16.55 -9.08 0.24
CA GLY A 108 17.12 -10.09 1.13
C GLY A 108 16.64 -9.99 2.58
N ASP A 109 15.61 -9.19 2.85
CA ASP A 109 14.97 -9.10 4.16
C ASP A 109 14.36 -10.42 4.63
N VAL A 110 14.34 -10.62 5.95
CA VAL A 110 13.81 -11.82 6.60
C VAL A 110 12.37 -11.62 7.04
N CYS A 111 11.53 -12.64 6.82
CA CYS A 111 10.15 -12.62 7.30
C CYS A 111 10.10 -12.74 8.83
N CYS A 112 9.65 -11.68 9.50
CA CYS A 112 9.52 -11.59 10.95
C CYS A 112 8.12 -11.96 11.45
N ASN A 113 7.07 -11.64 10.68
CA ASN A 113 5.70 -12.06 11.01
C ASN A 113 4.86 -12.27 9.75
N ALA A 114 4.73 -13.53 9.34
CA ALA A 114 3.91 -13.93 8.19
C ALA A 114 2.40 -13.73 8.39
N SER A 115 1.91 -13.40 9.60
CA SER A 115 0.47 -13.17 9.80
C SER A 115 0.00 -11.85 9.19
N CYS A 116 0.91 -10.90 9.01
CA CYS A 116 0.62 -9.53 8.57
C CYS A 116 1.70 -8.92 7.67
N GLY A 117 2.76 -9.67 7.34
CA GLY A 117 3.75 -9.23 6.37
C GLY A 117 4.84 -8.32 6.92
N VAL A 118 5.32 -8.58 8.13
CA VAL A 118 6.43 -7.82 8.71
C VAL A 118 7.76 -8.39 8.22
N CYS A 119 8.52 -7.58 7.49
CA CYS A 119 9.89 -7.85 7.05
C CYS A 119 10.90 -7.09 7.91
N ALA A 120 12.12 -7.60 8.05
CA ALA A 120 13.22 -6.88 8.68
C ALA A 120 14.55 -7.18 7.99
N ALA A 121 15.51 -6.26 8.11
CA ALA A 121 16.83 -6.44 7.54
C ALA A 121 17.57 -7.64 8.17
N PRO A 122 18.42 -8.36 7.40
CA PRO A 122 19.19 -9.48 7.92
C PRO A 122 20.09 -9.09 9.11
N GLY A 123 19.86 -9.73 10.25
CA GLY A 123 20.65 -9.50 11.46
C GLY A 123 20.09 -8.43 12.40
N GLU A 124 19.00 -7.76 12.03
CA GLU A 124 18.24 -6.92 12.95
C GLU A 124 17.24 -7.75 13.77
N ALA A 125 16.87 -7.22 14.95
CA ALA A 125 15.85 -7.84 15.76
C ALA A 125 14.48 -7.59 15.13
N CYS A 126 13.67 -8.64 14.99
CA CYS A 126 12.30 -8.50 14.51
C CYS A 126 11.52 -7.49 15.37
N PRO A 127 10.85 -6.51 14.76
CA PRO A 127 10.08 -5.53 15.50
C PRO A 127 8.90 -6.23 16.19
N ALA A 128 8.71 -5.92 17.47
CA ALA A 128 7.59 -6.43 18.26
C ALA A 128 6.32 -5.59 18.02
N ILE A 129 5.90 -5.54 16.75
CA ILE A 129 4.70 -4.84 16.28
C ILE A 129 3.53 -5.83 16.28
N ALA A 130 2.36 -5.42 16.76
CA ALA A 130 1.16 -6.25 16.71
C ALA A 130 0.59 -6.26 15.28
N CYS A 131 -0.08 -7.35 14.87
CA CYS A 131 -0.62 -7.45 13.51
C CYS A 131 -1.59 -6.31 13.14
N ALA A 132 -2.29 -5.74 14.13
CA ALA A 132 -3.16 -4.57 13.96
C ALA A 132 -2.41 -3.31 13.50
N ASP A 133 -1.11 -3.25 13.79
CA ASP A 133 -0.21 -2.14 13.44
C ASP A 133 0.69 -2.50 12.24
N ALA A 134 0.53 -3.70 11.67
CA ALA A 134 1.40 -4.29 10.65
C ALA A 134 0.76 -4.38 9.26
N GLY A 135 -0.55 -4.11 9.12
CA GLY A 135 -0.97 -3.37 7.94
C GLY A 135 -0.23 -2.06 8.05
N THR A 136 0.57 -1.69 7.03
CA THR A 136 1.15 -0.35 6.99
C THR A 136 0.04 0.60 7.43
N PRO A 137 0.21 1.35 8.53
CA PRO A 137 -0.70 2.43 8.80
C PRO A 137 -0.71 3.18 7.49
N SER A 138 -1.87 3.20 6.83
CA SER A 138 -2.18 4.18 5.82
C SER A 138 -1.59 5.46 6.42
N GLY A 139 -0.54 5.98 5.76
CA GLY A 139 0.24 7.10 6.23
C GLY A 139 -0.71 8.24 6.61
N PRO A 140 -0.23 9.31 7.25
CA PRO A 140 -1.11 10.37 7.74
C PRO A 140 -2.07 10.94 6.67
N CYS A 141 -1.80 10.71 5.38
CA CYS A 141 -2.60 11.14 4.25
C CYS A 141 -3.22 10.04 3.37
N ASP A 142 -2.96 8.77 3.66
CA ASP A 142 -3.59 7.68 2.92
C ASP A 142 -5.09 7.58 3.26
N PRO A 143 -5.96 7.28 2.29
CA PRO A 143 -7.38 7.05 2.54
C PRO A 143 -7.60 6.01 3.64
N TYR A 144 -8.57 6.27 4.51
CA TYR A 144 -8.96 5.32 5.54
C TYR A 144 -9.64 4.12 4.89
N ASP A 145 -9.17 2.91 5.22
CA ASP A 145 -9.93 1.68 4.99
C ASP A 145 -11.06 1.58 6.02
N ALA A 146 -12.12 2.35 5.78
CA ALA A 146 -13.31 2.39 6.61
C ALA A 146 -14.57 2.68 5.78
N TYR A 147 -15.59 1.82 5.88
CA TYR A 147 -16.90 2.04 5.27
C TYR A 147 -18.03 1.54 6.17
N GLY A 148 -19.19 2.18 6.08
CA GLY A 148 -20.38 1.78 6.84
C GLY A 148 -21.18 0.69 6.12
N GLU A 149 -21.52 -0.39 6.81
CA GLU A 149 -22.42 -1.44 6.30
C GLU A 149 -23.75 -1.50 7.08
N GLY A 150 -24.81 -1.96 6.40
CA GLY A 150 -26.13 -2.21 6.99
C GLY A 150 -27.22 -1.24 6.52
N PHE A 151 -28.47 -1.55 6.86
CA PHE A 151 -29.66 -0.80 6.42
C PHE A 151 -30.05 0.33 7.37
N CYS A 152 -29.10 0.93 8.08
CA CYS A 152 -29.37 2.02 9.00
C CYS A 152 -28.46 3.21 8.74
N ASP A 153 -28.97 4.39 9.07
CA ASP A 153 -28.29 5.67 8.86
C ASP A 153 -27.67 6.19 10.17
N LEU A 154 -27.10 5.29 10.99
CA LEU A 154 -26.39 5.75 12.19
C LEU A 154 -25.09 6.42 11.74
N PHE A 155 -24.87 7.62 12.24
CA PHE A 155 -23.63 8.34 11.98
C PHE A 155 -22.49 7.71 12.80
N LEU A 156 -21.49 7.17 12.11
CA LEU A 156 -20.38 6.42 12.72
C LEU A 156 -19.16 7.31 12.99
N GLY A 157 -18.96 8.37 12.19
CA GLY A 157 -17.83 9.30 12.31
C GLY A 157 -17.43 9.85 10.95
N TYR A 158 -16.29 10.55 10.89
CA TYR A 158 -15.69 11.04 9.66
C TYR A 158 -14.45 10.23 9.31
N ALA A 159 -14.32 9.87 8.04
CA ALA A 159 -13.15 9.18 7.49
C ALA A 159 -12.50 10.05 6.42
N TRP A 160 -11.16 10.05 6.37
CA TRP A 160 -10.43 10.64 5.26
C TRP A 160 -10.49 9.71 4.04
N ASN A 161 -10.89 10.21 2.87
CA ASN A 161 -10.97 9.39 1.66
C ASN A 161 -9.81 9.61 0.67
N GLY A 162 -8.76 10.32 1.09
CA GLY A 162 -7.67 10.76 0.21
C GLY A 162 -7.83 12.15 -0.39
N THR A 163 -9.00 12.77 -0.25
CA THR A 163 -9.27 14.11 -0.82
C THR A 163 -10.07 15.01 0.11
N ASP A 164 -11.06 14.47 0.82
CA ASP A 164 -11.80 15.19 1.86
C ASP A 164 -12.23 14.21 2.96
N CYS A 165 -12.61 14.79 4.09
CA CYS A 165 -13.24 14.09 5.19
C CYS A 165 -14.72 13.86 4.89
N VAL A 166 -15.10 12.59 4.76
CA VAL A 166 -16.46 12.17 4.46
C VAL A 166 -17.12 11.54 5.68
N GLY A 167 -18.39 11.89 5.92
CA GLY A 167 -19.15 11.28 7.00
C GLY A 167 -19.54 9.85 6.64
N LEU A 168 -19.17 8.89 7.47
CA LEU A 168 -19.59 7.51 7.36
C LEU A 168 -20.90 7.29 8.12
N SER A 169 -21.84 6.61 7.46
CA SER A 169 -23.10 6.19 8.06
C SER A 169 -23.33 4.70 7.76
N GLY A 170 -23.90 3.99 8.72
CA GLY A 170 -24.11 2.55 8.64
C GLY A 170 -24.43 1.97 10.01
N CYS A 171 -24.62 0.67 10.07
CA CYS A 171 -24.83 -0.05 11.33
C CYS A 171 -23.53 -0.50 11.98
N GLU A 172 -22.51 -0.76 11.16
CA GLU A 172 -21.20 -1.21 11.58
C GLU A 172 -20.16 -0.59 10.64
N CYS A 173 -19.01 -0.22 11.18
CA CYS A 173 -17.86 0.17 10.37
C CYS A 173 -17.05 -1.08 10.05
N ILE A 174 -16.69 -1.26 8.79
CA ILE A 174 -15.82 -2.34 8.32
C ILE A 174 -14.54 -1.75 7.72
N GLY A 175 -13.41 -2.37 8.03
CA GLY A 175 -12.08 -2.00 7.55
C GLY A 175 -11.08 -1.82 8.70
N SER A 176 -9.79 -1.69 8.37
CA SER A 176 -8.73 -1.56 9.37
C SER A 176 -8.68 -0.20 10.07
N ASP A 177 -9.27 0.84 9.47
CA ASP A 177 -9.21 2.21 9.97
C ASP A 177 -10.48 2.65 10.72
N CYS A 178 -11.38 1.72 11.07
CA CYS A 178 -12.61 2.02 11.80
C CYS A 178 -12.40 2.62 13.21
N ASP A 179 -11.26 2.34 13.85
CA ASP A 179 -10.90 2.92 15.14
C ASP A 179 -10.30 4.35 15.01
N ARG A 180 -10.06 4.82 13.79
CA ARG A 180 -9.49 6.14 13.47
C ARG A 180 -10.54 7.17 13.08
N LEU A 181 -11.83 6.81 13.07
CA LEU A 181 -12.89 7.74 12.68
C LEU A 181 -12.95 8.94 13.63
N ASP A 182 -12.94 10.13 13.05
CA ASP A 182 -13.04 11.37 13.80
C ASP A 182 -14.50 11.66 14.16
N ALA A 183 -14.70 12.23 15.36
CA ALA A 183 -16.04 12.57 15.83
C ALA A 183 -16.64 13.76 15.07
N THR A 184 -15.80 14.66 14.56
CA THR A 184 -16.22 15.87 13.85
C THR A 184 -15.48 16.07 12.54
N LEU A 185 -16.16 16.73 11.58
CA LEU A 185 -15.59 17.05 10.28
C LEU A 185 -14.35 17.96 10.41
N GLU A 186 -14.36 18.84 11.39
CA GLU A 186 -13.28 19.80 11.64
C GLU A 186 -12.03 19.12 12.17
N GLU A 187 -12.18 18.15 13.08
CA GLU A 187 -11.05 17.34 13.57
C GLU A 187 -10.40 16.55 12.43
N CYS A 188 -11.21 15.86 11.63
CA CYS A 188 -10.70 15.13 10.48
C CYS A 188 -9.96 16.06 9.50
N ARG A 189 -10.53 17.21 9.16
CA ARG A 189 -9.89 18.14 8.22
C ARG A 189 -8.63 18.78 8.79
N ALA A 190 -8.58 19.03 10.09
CA ALA A 190 -7.39 19.56 10.73
C ALA A 190 -6.24 18.53 10.75
N LEU A 191 -6.56 17.25 10.93
CA LEU A 191 -5.57 16.16 10.85
C LEU A 191 -5.01 15.98 9.44
N HIS A 192 -5.82 16.20 8.41
CA HIS A 192 -5.46 16.00 7.01
C HIS A 192 -5.26 17.32 6.24
N ALA A 193 -5.04 18.44 6.95
CA ALA A 193 -4.90 19.75 6.33
C ALA A 193 -3.71 19.82 5.34
N ASP A 194 -2.68 19.00 5.58
CA ASP A 194 -1.47 18.92 4.79
C ASP A 194 -1.49 17.74 3.77
N CYS A 195 -2.62 17.03 3.70
CA CYS A 195 -2.84 15.89 2.82
C CYS A 195 -3.36 16.33 1.46
N THR A 196 -2.54 17.11 0.76
CA THR A 196 -2.73 17.45 -0.65
C THR A 196 -2.05 16.45 -1.59
N ASP A 197 -1.50 15.35 -1.05
CA ASP A 197 -0.85 14.28 -1.81
C ASP A 197 -1.91 13.45 -2.53
N THR A 198 -1.99 13.62 -3.85
CA THR A 198 -2.94 12.85 -4.67
C THR A 198 -2.46 11.44 -4.99
N GLY A 199 -1.25 11.06 -4.54
CA GLY A 199 -0.59 9.79 -4.89
C GLY A 199 -0.19 9.69 -6.38
N ILE A 200 -0.39 10.75 -7.17
CA ILE A 200 0.02 10.81 -8.57
C ILE A 200 1.51 11.15 -8.61
N VAL A 201 2.32 10.23 -9.13
CA VAL A 201 3.76 10.46 -9.31
C VAL A 201 4.02 11.38 -10.51
N CYS A 202 4.97 12.30 -10.35
CA CYS A 202 5.44 13.21 -11.39
C CYS A 202 6.97 13.26 -11.45
N GLY A 203 7.53 13.89 -12.48
CA GLY A 203 8.97 13.94 -12.71
C GLY A 203 9.53 12.61 -13.22
N GLY A 204 10.72 12.24 -12.73
CA GLY A 204 11.46 11.06 -13.16
C GLY A 204 11.96 11.09 -14.60
N PHE A 205 12.58 9.99 -15.05
CA PHE A 205 13.11 9.85 -16.42
C PHE A 205 12.04 10.08 -17.51
N GLY A 206 10.78 9.76 -17.19
CA GLY A 206 9.64 9.95 -18.09
C GLY A 206 9.16 11.40 -18.21
N GLY A 207 9.63 12.32 -17.35
CA GLY A 207 9.15 13.70 -17.30
C GLY A 207 7.64 13.78 -17.08
N ILE A 208 7.09 12.92 -16.21
CA ILE A 208 5.64 12.81 -16.00
C ILE A 208 5.14 14.13 -15.41
N THR A 209 4.18 14.77 -16.07
CA THR A 209 3.60 16.04 -15.60
C THR A 209 2.33 15.81 -14.81
N CYS A 210 2.04 16.71 -13.88
CA CYS A 210 0.81 16.68 -13.13
C CYS A 210 -0.40 17.10 -13.98
N PRO A 211 -1.61 16.62 -13.64
CA PRO A 211 -2.86 17.11 -14.23
C PRO A 211 -3.05 18.62 -14.07
N THR A 212 -3.98 19.19 -14.85
CA THR A 212 -4.32 20.61 -14.76
C THR A 212 -4.79 20.99 -13.35
N GLY A 213 -4.23 22.07 -12.80
CA GLY A 213 -4.56 22.56 -11.46
C GLY A 213 -3.63 22.04 -10.36
N MET A 214 -2.55 21.35 -10.74
CA MET A 214 -1.61 20.71 -9.81
C MET A 214 -0.16 21.06 -10.17
N PHE A 215 0.73 20.99 -9.19
CA PHE A 215 2.18 21.12 -9.38
C PHE A 215 2.89 19.85 -8.89
N CYS A 216 4.10 19.63 -9.38
CA CYS A 216 4.92 18.51 -8.94
C CYS A 216 5.76 18.93 -7.74
N ASP A 217 5.47 18.37 -6.58
CA ASP A 217 6.17 18.61 -5.31
C ASP A 217 7.27 17.57 -5.14
N TYR A 218 8.52 18.01 -5.11
CA TYR A 218 9.68 17.14 -4.98
C TYR A 218 10.14 17.05 -3.52
N PRO A 219 10.92 16.02 -3.15
CA PRO A 219 11.51 15.95 -1.81
C PRO A 219 12.34 17.20 -1.47
N ASP A 220 12.30 17.64 -0.22
CA ASP A 220 13.09 18.77 0.26
C ASP A 220 14.59 18.61 -0.06
N GLY A 221 15.18 19.65 -0.66
CA GLY A 221 16.58 19.63 -1.08
C GLY A 221 16.83 18.96 -2.43
N SER A 222 15.78 18.50 -3.11
CA SER A 222 15.82 18.14 -4.53
C SER A 222 16.15 19.36 -5.40
N TYR A 223 16.82 19.11 -6.53
CA TYR A 223 16.97 20.11 -7.59
C TYR A 223 15.84 19.94 -8.61
N CYS A 224 14.58 20.02 -8.14
CA CYS A 224 13.37 19.95 -8.96
C CYS A 224 13.27 18.68 -9.83
N GLY A 225 13.56 17.52 -9.25
CA GLY A 225 13.58 16.25 -10.00
C GLY A 225 14.91 15.94 -10.67
N GLY A 226 15.99 16.64 -10.30
CA GLY A 226 17.34 16.35 -10.78
C GLY A 226 17.73 14.89 -10.61
N ALA A 227 18.48 14.35 -11.57
CA ALA A 227 18.87 12.93 -11.62
C ALA A 227 17.68 11.94 -11.63
N ASP A 228 16.62 12.28 -12.38
CA ASP A 228 15.42 11.45 -12.55
C ASP A 228 14.67 11.19 -11.23
N GLU A 229 14.80 12.11 -10.27
CA GLU A 229 14.04 12.05 -9.02
C GLU A 229 12.55 12.34 -9.31
N THR A 230 11.69 11.55 -8.68
CA THR A 230 10.23 11.69 -8.80
C THR A 230 9.67 12.53 -7.66
N GLY A 231 8.61 13.27 -7.96
CA GLY A 231 7.79 13.98 -6.98
C GLY A 231 6.37 13.42 -6.91
N VAL A 232 5.52 14.10 -6.14
CA VAL A 232 4.09 13.82 -6.01
C VAL A 232 3.30 15.04 -6.46
N CYS A 233 2.22 14.82 -7.21
CA CYS A 233 1.34 15.91 -7.61
C CYS A 233 0.52 16.41 -6.42
N ARG A 234 0.63 17.70 -6.19
CA ARG A 234 -0.14 18.46 -5.19
C ARG A 234 -1.06 19.45 -5.87
N ASP A 235 -2.21 19.70 -5.28
CA ASP A 235 -3.09 20.77 -5.74
C ASP A 235 -2.39 22.14 -5.67
N ILE A 236 -2.58 22.97 -6.70
CA ILE A 236 -2.13 24.36 -6.66
C ILE A 236 -2.94 25.09 -5.58
N PRO A 237 -2.28 25.69 -4.58
CA PRO A 237 -2.98 26.42 -3.53
C PRO A 237 -3.74 27.62 -4.11
N GLY A 238 -4.83 28.00 -3.45
CA GLY A 238 -5.59 29.20 -3.82
C GLY A 238 -4.73 30.48 -3.74
N PRO A 239 -5.20 31.60 -4.31
CA PRO A 239 -4.42 32.85 -4.42
C PRO A 239 -4.15 33.56 -3.07
N GLU A 240 -4.58 32.96 -1.95
CA GLU A 240 -4.48 33.55 -0.61
C GLU A 240 -3.14 33.19 0.04
N CYS A 241 -2.05 33.65 -0.57
CA CYS A 241 -0.72 33.54 0.03
C CYS A 241 -0.49 34.65 1.05
N ILE A 242 0.18 34.32 2.15
CA ILE A 242 0.64 35.33 3.10
C ILE A 242 1.72 36.20 2.44
N GLU A 243 1.66 37.51 2.66
CA GLU A 243 2.62 38.49 2.11
C GLU A 243 3.91 38.56 2.96
N ILE A 244 4.50 37.40 3.26
CA ILE A 244 5.82 37.33 3.89
C ILE A 244 6.90 37.30 2.81
N TYR A 245 7.94 38.11 2.97
CA TYR A 245 9.11 38.05 2.10
C TYR A 245 10.13 37.05 2.65
N ALA A 246 10.09 35.84 2.10
CA ALA A 246 10.99 34.72 2.38
C ALA A 246 11.31 34.04 1.03
N PRO A 247 12.16 34.67 0.20
CA PRO A 247 12.24 34.35 -1.22
C PRO A 247 12.69 32.92 -1.47
N VAL A 248 12.19 32.34 -2.55
CA VAL A 248 12.58 31.01 -3.05
C VAL A 248 12.89 31.07 -4.53
N CYS A 249 13.75 30.17 -5.01
CA CYS A 249 13.99 29.98 -6.43
C CYS A 249 13.12 28.83 -6.95
N GLY A 250 12.13 29.15 -7.79
CA GLY A 250 11.24 28.17 -8.41
C GLY A 250 11.97 27.23 -9.37
N CYS A 251 11.41 26.05 -9.59
CA CYS A 251 11.91 25.10 -10.59
C CYS A 251 11.89 25.62 -12.02
N ASP A 252 11.08 26.65 -12.28
CA ASP A 252 11.01 27.39 -13.54
C ASP A 252 12.08 28.49 -13.68
N GLY A 253 12.96 28.64 -12.68
CA GLY A 253 14.00 29.65 -12.62
C GLY A 253 13.50 31.05 -12.26
N VAL A 254 12.26 31.18 -11.78
CA VAL A 254 11.69 32.45 -11.32
C VAL A 254 11.85 32.58 -9.81
N THR A 255 12.21 33.77 -9.35
CA THR A 255 12.21 34.07 -7.90
C THR A 255 10.82 34.46 -7.44
N TYR A 256 10.33 33.79 -6.41
CA TYR A 256 9.04 34.06 -5.79
C TYR A 256 9.24 34.66 -4.39
N ASP A 257 8.30 35.50 -3.95
CA ASP A 257 8.36 36.18 -2.64
C ASP A 257 8.37 35.17 -1.48
N ASN A 258 7.71 34.02 -1.65
CA ASN A 258 7.75 32.86 -0.75
C ASN A 258 7.27 31.59 -1.48
N SER A 259 7.37 30.44 -0.81
CA SER A 259 6.98 29.12 -1.35
C SER A 259 5.51 29.05 -1.78
N CYS A 260 4.59 29.67 -1.05
CA CYS A 260 3.18 29.70 -1.44
C CYS A 260 3.00 30.35 -2.82
N PHE A 261 3.70 31.45 -3.10
CA PHE A 261 3.62 32.10 -4.42
C PHE A 261 4.23 31.24 -5.53
N ALA A 262 5.26 30.43 -5.25
CA ALA A 262 5.79 29.46 -6.21
C ALA A 262 4.76 28.35 -6.50
N HIS A 263 4.23 27.72 -5.46
CA HIS A 263 3.21 26.67 -5.58
C HIS A 263 1.93 27.18 -6.25
N ALA A 264 1.48 28.40 -5.93
CA ALA A 264 0.33 29.06 -6.57
C ALA A 264 0.57 29.36 -8.06
N ALA A 265 1.83 29.46 -8.49
CA ALA A 265 2.21 29.57 -9.90
C ALA A 265 2.33 28.19 -10.59
N GLY A 266 2.09 27.10 -9.87
CA GLY A 266 2.13 25.74 -10.40
C GLY A 266 3.53 25.14 -10.46
N THR A 267 4.46 25.63 -9.65
CA THR A 267 5.85 25.15 -9.62
C THR A 267 6.33 24.93 -8.20
N ASP A 268 7.18 23.93 -8.00
CA ASP A 268 7.92 23.76 -6.75
C ASP A 268 9.19 24.64 -6.75
N TYR A 269 10.03 24.55 -5.72
CA TYR A 269 11.23 25.38 -5.60
C TYR A 269 12.47 24.57 -5.19
N ILE A 270 13.63 25.00 -5.69
CA ILE A 270 14.94 24.38 -5.42
C ILE A 270 15.37 24.59 -3.96
N GLY A 271 15.04 25.76 -3.41
CA GLY A 271 15.34 26.09 -2.02
C GLY A 271 15.20 27.59 -1.71
N PRO A 272 15.61 28.00 -0.50
CA PRO A 272 15.50 29.38 -0.04
C PRO A 272 16.54 30.30 -0.71
N GLY A 273 16.16 31.55 -0.93
CA GLY A 273 16.96 32.57 -1.62
C GLY A 273 16.42 32.87 -3.01
N THR A 274 17.01 33.86 -3.68
CA THR A 274 16.64 34.18 -5.06
C THR A 274 17.37 33.27 -6.05
N CYS A 275 16.86 33.14 -7.27
CA CYS A 275 17.55 32.40 -8.33
C CYS A 275 18.88 33.04 -8.72
N GLU A 276 19.05 34.35 -8.49
CA GLU A 276 20.32 35.04 -8.69
C GLU A 276 21.37 34.54 -7.68
N ASP A 277 20.97 34.31 -6.43
CA ASP A 277 21.85 33.83 -5.36
C ASP A 277 22.28 32.37 -5.58
N MET A 278 21.43 31.56 -6.20
CA MET A 278 21.72 30.15 -6.52
C MET A 278 22.64 29.98 -7.73
N GLY A 279 23.05 31.08 -8.37
CA GLY A 279 23.94 31.08 -9.52
C GLY A 279 23.16 30.80 -10.80
N GLY A 280 22.72 31.86 -11.47
CA GLY A 280 21.92 31.82 -12.68
C GLY A 280 22.50 30.96 -13.81
N ASP A 281 22.19 29.67 -13.78
CA ASP A 281 22.09 28.79 -14.94
C ASP A 281 20.66 28.27 -15.02
N SER A 282 19.77 29.20 -15.39
CA SER A 282 18.47 28.89 -15.95
C SER A 282 18.70 28.15 -17.28
N GLY A 283 18.79 26.83 -17.21
CA GLY A 283 18.61 25.94 -18.35
C GLY A 283 19.89 25.43 -19.00
N SER A 284 20.00 24.10 -19.02
CA SER A 284 20.41 23.43 -20.25
C SER A 284 19.44 22.27 -20.53
N PRO A 285 18.96 22.16 -21.78
CA PRO A 285 17.91 21.23 -22.20
C PRO A 285 18.37 19.77 -22.24
#